data_AF-A0A523XND4-F1
#
_entry.id   AF-A0A523XND4-F1
#
_cell.length_a   1.000
_cell.length_b   1.000
_cell.length_c   1.000
_cell.angle_alpha   90.00
_cell.angle_beta   90.00
_cell.angle_gamma   90.00
#
_symmetry.space_group_name_H-M   'P 1'
#
loop_
_entity.id
_entity.type
_entity.pdbx_description
1 polymer ?
#
loop_
_entity_poly.entity_id
_entity_poly.type
_entity_poly.pdbx_seq_one_letter_code
_entity_poly.pdbx_strand_id
1 'polypeptide(L)'
;MSNHQARSSRDSVTSTLKNRTLGIVSLILFLTVGWNYWLPIAEDFFNQQTKPPNPPNVDFLAYYNAGVRFERGDNPYYWVMPDPEGIILSDYLYPPTMLPFFNLFSNLEYEQARHLWLFLYAFSYITAFVVLLFMVRRQFRLTFLVLGLLLTIASYPLLLHIRNGQSDVL
;
A
#
# COMPACT_ATOMS: atom_id res chain seq x y z
N MET A 1 4.99 -20.75 -55.94
CA MET A 1 5.12 -20.33 -54.52
C MET A 1 3.75 -20.40 -53.88
N SER A 2 3.60 -21.20 -52.83
CA SER A 2 2.30 -21.68 -52.34
C SER A 2 1.64 -20.68 -51.38
N ASN A 3 0.30 -20.69 -51.34
CA ASN A 3 -0.55 -19.89 -50.44
C ASN A 3 -0.16 -19.96 -48.95
N HIS A 4 0.63 -20.96 -48.55
CA HIS A 4 1.10 -21.12 -47.17
C HIS A 4 2.17 -20.09 -46.76
N GLN A 5 3.08 -19.73 -47.66
CA GLN A 5 4.12 -18.72 -47.38
C GLN A 5 3.54 -17.30 -47.26
N ALA A 6 2.52 -16.98 -48.05
CA ALA A 6 1.84 -15.68 -48.01
C ALA A 6 0.97 -15.48 -46.75
N ARG A 7 0.44 -16.58 -46.17
CA ARG A 7 -0.31 -16.54 -44.91
C ARG A 7 0.62 -16.32 -43.71
N SER A 8 1.72 -17.08 -43.66
CA SER A 8 2.74 -16.96 -42.61
C SER A 8 3.37 -15.57 -42.51
N SER A 9 3.60 -14.89 -43.65
CA SER A 9 4.17 -13.54 -43.65
C SER A 9 3.16 -12.45 -43.24
N ARG A 10 1.86 -12.62 -43.52
CA ARG A 10 0.82 -11.71 -43.02
C ARG A 10 0.63 -11.84 -41.51
N ASP A 11 0.64 -13.07 -41.00
CA ASP A 11 0.44 -13.33 -39.57
C ASP A 11 1.62 -12.79 -38.74
N SER A 12 2.86 -12.84 -39.25
CA SER A 12 4.03 -12.26 -38.58
C SER A 12 4.08 -10.73 -38.61
N VAL A 13 3.63 -10.11 -39.71
CA VAL A 13 3.57 -8.63 -39.82
C VAL A 13 2.48 -8.07 -38.91
N THR A 14 1.31 -8.71 -38.87
CA THR A 14 0.20 -8.30 -38.00
C THR A 14 0.52 -8.50 -36.52
N SER A 15 1.19 -9.59 -36.12
CA SER A 15 1.64 -9.78 -34.74
C SER A 15 2.68 -8.74 -34.31
N THR A 16 3.59 -8.36 -35.20
CA THR A 16 4.63 -7.36 -34.92
C THR A 16 4.03 -5.95 -34.79
N LEU A 17 3.08 -5.59 -35.65
CA LEU A 17 2.34 -4.33 -35.54
C LEU A 17 1.54 -4.27 -34.24
N LYS A 18 0.81 -5.34 -33.91
CA LYS A 18 0.01 -5.42 -32.68
C LYS A 18 0.88 -5.28 -31.43
N ASN A 19 2.04 -5.94 -31.39
CA ASN A 19 2.98 -5.82 -30.28
C ASN A 19 3.58 -4.41 -30.17
N ARG A 20 3.87 -3.75 -31.29
CA ARG A 20 4.33 -2.35 -31.31
C ARG A 20 3.25 -1.39 -30.81
N THR A 21 2.02 -1.50 -31.30
CA THR A 21 0.90 -0.68 -30.85
C THR A 21 0.65 -0.87 -29.36
N LEU A 22 0.66 -2.12 -28.88
CA LEU A 22 0.45 -2.43 -27.46
C LEU A 22 1.58 -1.88 -26.60
N GLY A 23 2.83 -1.93 -27.07
CA GLY A 23 3.98 -1.29 -26.42
C GLY A 23 3.85 0.23 -26.34
N ILE A 24 3.43 0.89 -27.44
CA ILE A 24 3.21 2.34 -27.49
C ILE A 24 2.07 2.75 -26.55
N VAL A 25 0.94 2.05 -26.59
CA VAL A 25 -0.20 2.33 -25.70
C VAL A 25 0.18 2.13 -24.24
N SER A 26 0.94 1.08 -23.92
CA SER A 26 1.42 0.84 -22.55
C SER A 26 2.37 1.94 -22.08
N LEU A 27 3.26 2.42 -22.95
CA LEU A 27 4.16 3.52 -22.66
C LEU A 27 3.40 4.83 -22.42
N ILE A 28 2.40 5.14 -23.26
CA ILE A 28 1.55 6.33 -23.10
C ILE A 28 0.81 6.25 -21.76
N LEU A 29 0.17 5.11 -21.46
CA LEU A 29 -0.50 4.89 -20.18
C LEU A 29 0.44 5.07 -18.99
N PHE A 30 1.65 4.49 -19.06
CA PHE A 30 2.66 4.64 -18.01
C PHE A 30 3.04 6.12 -17.80
N LEU A 31 3.30 6.86 -18.89
CA LEU A 31 3.62 8.29 -18.83
C LEU A 31 2.45 9.12 -18.32
N THR A 32 1.21 8.83 -18.72
CA THR A 32 0.01 9.54 -18.26
C THR A 32 -0.24 9.31 -16.77
N VAL A 33 -0.10 8.07 -16.29
CA VAL A 33 -0.20 7.75 -14.86
C VAL A 33 0.93 8.42 -14.08
N GLY A 34 2.16 8.35 -14.60
CA GLY A 34 3.32 9.03 -14.01
C GLY A 34 3.11 10.54 -13.91
N TRP A 35 2.63 11.19 -14.96
CA TRP A 35 2.43 12.63 -14.99
C TRP A 35 1.27 13.10 -14.11
N ASN A 36 0.11 12.43 -14.18
CA ASN A 36 -1.10 12.91 -13.51
C ASN A 36 -1.22 12.49 -12.04
N TYR A 37 -0.62 11.36 -11.67
CA TYR A 37 -0.75 10.82 -10.33
C TYR A 37 0.59 10.79 -9.60
N TRP A 38 1.66 10.35 -10.27
CA TRP A 38 2.94 10.22 -9.58
C TRP A 38 3.62 11.56 -9.35
N LEU A 39 3.66 12.45 -10.34
CA LEU A 39 4.37 13.73 -10.26
C LEU A 39 3.80 14.67 -9.17
N PRO A 40 2.47 14.89 -9.05
CA PRO A 40 1.93 15.77 -8.01
C PRO A 40 2.14 15.19 -6.60
N ILE A 41 2.06 13.86 -6.46
CA ILE A 41 2.29 13.17 -5.19
C ILE A 41 3.78 13.21 -4.80
N ALA A 42 4.69 13.02 -5.76
CA ALA A 42 6.12 13.17 -5.54
C ALA A 42 6.48 14.62 -5.20
N GLU A 43 5.84 15.60 -5.85
CA GLU A 43 6.00 17.02 -5.53
C GLU A 43 5.59 17.30 -4.08
N ASP A 44 4.43 16.82 -3.63
CA ASP A 44 4.03 16.96 -2.23
C ASP A 44 5.00 16.21 -1.27
N PHE A 45 5.45 14.99 -1.66
CA PHE A 45 6.43 14.17 -0.91
C PHE A 45 7.82 14.81 -0.77
N PHE A 46 8.31 15.55 -1.75
CA PHE A 46 9.61 16.21 -1.64
C PHE A 46 9.49 17.64 -1.10
N ASN A 47 8.40 18.34 -1.38
CA ASN A 47 8.26 19.78 -1.08
C ASN A 47 7.46 20.11 0.20
N GLN A 48 6.86 19.11 0.86
CA GLN A 48 6.17 19.26 2.16
C GLN A 48 5.00 20.26 2.12
N GLN A 49 4.21 20.27 1.05
CA GLN A 49 3.13 21.25 0.89
C GLN A 49 1.94 20.95 1.82
N THR A 50 1.62 19.66 2.03
CA THR A 50 0.57 19.23 2.96
C THR A 50 1.11 19.00 4.37
N LYS A 51 0.57 19.70 5.38
CA LYS A 51 0.89 19.46 6.80
C LYS A 51 0.04 18.31 7.36
N PRO A 52 0.61 17.43 8.19
CA PRO A 52 -0.16 16.39 8.87
C PRO A 52 -1.21 17.02 9.80
N PRO A 53 -2.42 16.41 9.95
CA PRO A 53 -3.38 16.82 10.96
C PRO A 53 -2.79 16.68 12.37
N ASN A 54 -3.25 17.49 13.32
CA ASN A 54 -2.83 17.42 14.72
C ASN A 54 -4.05 17.22 15.65
N PRO A 55 -4.15 16.13 16.42
CA PRO A 55 -3.18 15.03 16.49
C PRO A 55 -3.10 14.25 15.17
N PRO A 56 -1.94 13.64 14.86
CA PRO A 56 -1.82 12.81 13.68
C PRO A 56 -2.78 11.63 13.83
N ASN A 57 -3.74 11.52 12.90
CA ASN A 57 -4.68 10.40 12.87
C ASN A 57 -3.97 9.23 12.18
N VAL A 58 -3.10 8.57 12.95
CA VAL A 58 -2.31 7.47 12.43
C VAL A 58 -3.03 6.16 12.68
N ASP A 59 -3.21 5.36 11.62
CA ASP A 59 -3.99 4.13 11.68
C ASP A 59 -3.58 3.23 12.86
N PHE A 60 -2.28 2.95 13.04
CA PHE A 60 -1.82 2.05 14.11
C PHE A 60 -1.84 2.72 15.47
N LEU A 61 -1.56 4.01 15.59
CA LEU A 61 -1.70 4.77 16.84
C LEU A 61 -3.12 4.64 17.42
N ALA A 62 -4.14 4.72 16.58
CA ALA A 62 -5.54 4.48 16.98
C ALA A 62 -5.73 3.07 17.53
N TYR A 63 -5.21 2.04 16.83
CA TYR A 63 -5.27 0.66 17.29
C TYR A 63 -4.48 0.41 18.59
N TYR A 64 -3.30 1.00 18.72
CA TYR A 64 -2.44 0.92 19.91
C TYR A 64 -3.14 1.55 21.12
N ASN A 65 -3.67 2.77 20.98
CA ASN A 65 -4.39 3.46 22.04
C ASN A 65 -5.67 2.72 22.45
N ALA A 66 -6.36 2.10 21.49
CA ALA A 66 -7.49 1.22 21.79
C ALA A 66 -7.06 0.00 22.61
N GLY A 67 -5.89 -0.59 22.33
CA GLY A 67 -5.27 -1.64 23.15
C GLY A 67 -5.01 -1.18 24.59
N VAL A 68 -4.38 -0.01 24.76
CA VAL A 68 -4.11 0.60 26.07
C VAL A 68 -5.40 0.83 26.87
N ARG A 69 -6.45 1.36 26.22
CA ARG A 69 -7.76 1.59 26.85
C ARG A 69 -8.42 0.26 27.25
N PHE A 70 -8.39 -0.73 26.35
CA PHE A 70 -8.95 -2.05 26.61
C PHE A 70 -8.27 -2.73 27.81
N GLU A 71 -6.95 -2.61 27.94
CA GLU A 71 -6.19 -3.13 29.09
C GLU A 71 -6.60 -2.47 30.41
N ARG A 72 -6.91 -1.17 30.40
CA ARG A 72 -7.36 -0.40 31.56
C ARG A 72 -8.84 -0.64 31.91
N GLY A 73 -9.58 -1.34 31.07
CA GLY A 73 -11.04 -1.50 31.20
C GLY A 73 -11.85 -0.29 30.73
N ASP A 74 -11.21 0.66 30.05
CA ASP A 74 -11.86 1.81 29.42
C ASP A 74 -12.53 1.43 28.10
N ASN A 75 -13.38 2.30 27.57
CA ASN A 75 -13.95 2.11 26.24
C ASN A 75 -12.86 2.28 25.16
N PRO A 76 -12.56 1.25 24.35
CA PRO A 76 -11.47 1.35 23.39
C PRO A 76 -11.80 2.14 22.12
N TYR A 77 -13.09 2.39 21.85
CA TYR A 77 -13.59 3.01 20.61
C TYR A 77 -13.77 4.52 20.71
N TYR A 78 -13.91 5.04 21.92
CA TYR A 78 -14.19 6.45 22.17
C TYR A 78 -13.22 7.01 23.20
N TRP A 79 -12.80 8.25 23.00
CA TRP A 79 -12.01 8.99 23.98
C TRP A 79 -12.42 10.46 24.01
N VAL A 80 -12.23 11.09 25.17
CA VAL A 80 -12.60 12.49 25.38
C VAL A 80 -11.35 13.33 25.17
N MET A 81 -11.43 14.29 24.25
CA MET A 81 -10.35 15.25 24.05
C MET A 81 -10.22 16.11 25.32
N PRO A 82 -8.98 16.37 25.82
CA PRO A 82 -8.77 17.26 26.96
C PRO A 82 -8.98 18.72 26.52
N ASP A 83 -10.22 19.09 26.24
CA ASP A 83 -10.69 20.43 25.89
C ASP A 83 -11.91 20.76 26.78
N PRO A 84 -12.19 22.04 27.13
CA PRO A 84 -13.25 22.41 28.08
C PRO A 84 -14.65 21.89 27.72
N GLU A 85 -14.88 21.59 26.44
CA GLU A 85 -16.16 21.15 25.89
C GLU A 85 -16.32 19.62 25.86
N GLY A 86 -15.27 18.85 26.21
CA GLY A 86 -15.36 17.40 26.35
C GLY A 86 -15.77 16.65 25.09
N ILE A 87 -15.27 17.07 23.92
CA ILE A 87 -15.61 16.47 22.63
C ILE A 87 -15.22 14.97 22.65
N ILE A 88 -16.21 14.12 22.39
CA ILE A 88 -16.02 12.67 22.23
C ILE A 88 -15.52 12.42 20.81
N LEU A 89 -14.30 11.89 20.71
CA LEU A 89 -13.70 11.44 19.47
C LEU A 89 -13.85 9.92 19.37
N SER A 90 -14.14 9.45 18.16
CA SER A 90 -14.18 8.01 17.84
C SER A 90 -13.00 7.69 16.94
N ASP A 91 -12.18 6.73 17.36
CA ASP A 91 -11.15 6.18 16.50
C ASP A 91 -11.77 5.09 15.62
N TYR A 92 -11.43 5.06 14.33
CA TYR A 92 -11.88 3.97 13.46
C TYR A 92 -11.12 2.69 13.83
N LEU A 93 -11.81 1.76 14.48
CA LEU A 93 -11.24 0.49 14.92
C LEU A 93 -11.95 -0.69 14.25
N TYR A 94 -11.31 -1.32 13.26
CA TYR A 94 -11.88 -2.49 12.60
C TYR A 94 -10.83 -3.54 12.20
N PRO A 95 -11.13 -4.85 12.36
CA PRO A 95 -12.32 -5.42 12.99
C PRO A 95 -12.21 -5.46 14.54
N PRO A 96 -13.33 -5.32 15.28
CA PRO A 96 -13.38 -5.41 16.76
C PRO A 96 -12.69 -6.64 17.36
N THR A 97 -12.69 -7.74 16.63
CA THR A 97 -12.07 -9.01 17.04
C THR A 97 -10.55 -8.93 17.19
N MET A 98 -9.91 -7.88 16.67
CA MET A 98 -8.47 -7.65 16.78
C MET A 98 -8.08 -6.90 18.05
N LEU A 99 -9.03 -6.47 18.89
CA LEU A 99 -8.72 -5.77 20.15
C LEU A 99 -7.74 -6.52 21.07
N PRO A 100 -7.92 -7.84 21.33
CA PRO A 100 -6.95 -8.59 22.13
C PRO A 100 -5.55 -8.62 21.50
N PHE A 101 -5.49 -8.64 20.16
CA PHE A 101 -4.21 -8.56 19.44
C PHE A 101 -3.55 -7.20 19.68
N PHE A 102 -4.28 -6.09 19.57
CA PHE A 102 -3.71 -4.77 19.82
C PHE A 102 -3.38 -4.50 21.29
N ASN A 103 -4.05 -5.17 22.24
CA ASN A 103 -3.61 -5.19 23.64
C ASN A 103 -2.20 -5.82 23.77
N LEU A 104 -1.90 -6.90 23.04
CA LEU A 104 -0.53 -7.45 23.05
C LEU A 104 0.51 -6.41 22.61
N PHE A 105 0.18 -5.53 21.65
CA PHE A 105 1.06 -4.43 21.24
C PHE A 105 1.14 -3.31 22.28
N SER A 106 0.05 -3.01 23.00
CA SER A 106 0.06 -1.95 24.02
C SER A 106 0.92 -2.25 25.24
N ASN A 107 1.32 -3.52 25.43
CA ASN A 107 2.30 -3.91 26.45
C ASN A 107 3.73 -3.47 26.12
N LEU A 108 3.99 -3.05 24.88
CA LEU A 108 5.28 -2.48 24.45
C LEU A 108 5.21 -0.96 24.44
N GLU A 109 6.36 -0.29 24.51
CA GLU A 109 6.40 1.14 24.18
C GLU A 109 5.93 1.36 22.74
N TYR A 110 5.19 2.45 22.49
CA TYR A 110 4.58 2.75 21.19
C TYR A 110 5.55 2.58 20.02
N GLU A 111 6.78 3.10 20.15
CA GLU A 111 7.79 2.99 19.12
C GLU A 111 8.16 1.53 18.83
N GLN A 112 8.31 0.70 19.86
CA GLN A 112 8.62 -0.72 19.70
C GLN A 112 7.44 -1.47 19.06
N ALA A 113 6.22 -1.17 19.51
CA ALA A 113 4.98 -1.71 18.95
C ALA A 113 4.85 -1.36 17.46
N ARG A 114 5.14 -0.11 17.10
CA ARG A 114 5.12 0.37 15.72
C ARG A 114 6.12 -0.36 14.84
N HIS A 115 7.37 -0.50 15.27
CA HIS A 115 8.38 -1.26 14.51
C HIS A 115 8.00 -2.73 14.33
N LEU A 116 7.43 -3.36 15.36
CA LEU A 116 6.93 -4.73 15.26
C LEU A 116 5.76 -4.84 14.28
N TRP A 117 4.80 -3.91 14.34
CA TRP A 117 3.67 -3.84 13.44
C TRP A 117 4.12 -3.71 11.98
N LEU A 118 5.03 -2.77 11.72
CA LEU A 118 5.68 -2.57 10.42
C LEU A 118 6.37 -3.83 9.92
N PHE A 119 7.13 -4.49 10.78
CA PHE A 119 7.82 -5.74 10.45
C PHE A 119 6.83 -6.82 10.06
N LEU A 120 5.75 -7.02 10.83
CA LEU A 120 4.73 -8.03 10.53
C LEU A 120 4.00 -7.72 9.23
N TYR A 121 3.70 -6.44 8.97
CA TYR A 121 3.08 -6.02 7.72
C TYR A 121 3.97 -6.31 6.52
N ALA A 122 5.24 -5.88 6.56
CA ALA A 122 6.21 -6.14 5.51
C ALA A 122 6.47 -7.65 5.32
N PHE A 123 6.61 -8.39 6.42
CA PHE A 123 6.84 -9.82 6.40
C PHE A 123 5.66 -10.58 5.79
N SER A 124 4.43 -10.23 6.15
CA SER A 124 3.23 -10.86 5.57
C SER A 124 3.11 -10.59 4.07
N TYR A 125 3.40 -9.36 3.63
CA TYR A 125 3.44 -8.98 2.22
C TYR A 125 4.50 -9.77 1.45
N ILE A 126 5.76 -9.79 1.93
CA ILE A 126 6.87 -10.51 1.29
C ILE A 126 6.55 -12.01 1.22
N THR A 127 6.01 -12.58 2.30
CA THR A 127 5.65 -13.99 2.36
C THR A 127 4.57 -14.33 1.32
N ALA A 128 3.50 -13.54 1.25
CA ALA A 128 2.45 -13.71 0.25
C ALA A 128 3.00 -13.61 -1.18
N PHE A 129 3.86 -12.63 -1.43
CA PHE A 129 4.51 -12.44 -2.73
C PHE A 129 5.37 -13.65 -3.13
N VAL A 130 6.19 -14.15 -2.20
CA VAL A 130 7.05 -15.33 -2.41
C VAL A 130 6.21 -16.58 -2.68
N VAL A 131 5.14 -16.80 -1.90
CA VAL A 131 4.22 -17.93 -2.12
C VAL A 131 3.62 -17.88 -3.52
N LEU A 132 3.10 -16.72 -3.94
CA LEU A 132 2.55 -16.54 -5.28
C LEU A 132 3.60 -16.77 -6.38
N LEU A 133 4.81 -16.26 -6.19
CA LEU A 133 5.93 -16.46 -7.12
C LEU A 133 6.23 -17.95 -7.34
N PHE A 134 6.17 -18.77 -6.29
CA PHE A 134 6.38 -20.22 -6.39
C PHE A 134 5.21 -20.95 -7.06
N MET A 135 3.97 -20.49 -6.85
CA MET A 135 2.76 -21.04 -7.49
C MET A 135 2.69 -20.74 -9.00
N VAL A 136 3.30 -19.65 -9.46
CA VAL A 136 3.36 -19.30 -10.89
C VAL A 136 4.25 -20.28 -11.67
N ARG A 137 3.78 -20.68 -12.86
CA ARG A 137 4.53 -21.52 -13.80
C ARG A 137 5.91 -20.92 -14.06
N ARG A 138 6.95 -21.76 -14.07
CA ARG A 138 8.36 -21.33 -14.14
C ARG A 138 8.66 -20.31 -15.25
N GLN A 139 8.04 -20.47 -16.42
CA GLN A 139 8.19 -19.58 -17.58
C GLN A 139 7.67 -18.14 -17.37
N PHE A 140 6.77 -17.92 -16.40
CA PHE A 140 6.18 -16.60 -16.12
C PHE A 140 6.74 -15.95 -14.83
N ARG A 141 7.62 -16.64 -14.09
CA ARG A 141 8.14 -16.14 -12.80
C ARG A 141 8.88 -14.82 -12.93
N LEU A 142 9.69 -14.65 -13.97
CA LEU A 142 10.41 -13.39 -14.20
C LEU A 142 9.43 -12.25 -14.49
N THR A 143 8.42 -12.48 -15.34
CA THR A 143 7.37 -11.50 -15.64
C THR A 143 6.60 -11.13 -14.37
N PHE A 144 6.23 -12.13 -13.56
CA PHE A 144 5.55 -11.91 -12.28
C PHE A 144 6.41 -11.11 -11.30
N LEU A 145 7.71 -11.41 -11.21
CA LEU A 145 8.64 -10.67 -10.35
C LEU A 145 8.75 -9.21 -10.77
N VAL A 146 8.94 -8.93 -12.06
CA VAL A 146 9.04 -7.58 -12.59
C VAL A 146 7.74 -6.80 -12.37
N LEU A 147 6.59 -7.40 -12.68
CA LEU A 147 5.28 -6.76 -12.45
C LEU A 147 5.03 -6.52 -10.96
N GLY A 148 5.41 -7.46 -10.10
CA GLY A 148 5.34 -7.34 -8.65
C GLY A 148 6.14 -6.14 -8.16
N LEU A 149 7.43 -6.07 -8.54
CA LEU A 149 8.31 -4.97 -8.16
C LEU A 149 7.80 -3.62 -8.69
N LEU A 150 7.35 -3.58 -9.95
CA LEU A 150 6.76 -2.37 -10.54
C LEU A 150 5.51 -1.94 -9.78
N LEU A 151 4.64 -2.88 -9.38
CA LEU A 151 3.45 -2.58 -8.60
C LEU A 151 3.82 -2.07 -7.21
N THR A 152 4.79 -2.69 -6.53
CA THR A 152 5.28 -2.21 -5.22
C THR A 152 5.81 -0.77 -5.32
N ILE A 153 6.62 -0.47 -6.34
CA ILE A 153 7.19 0.87 -6.56
C ILE A 153 6.09 1.87 -6.96
N ALA A 154 5.14 1.46 -7.79
CA ALA A 154 4.02 2.29 -8.23
C ALA A 154 2.95 2.51 -7.15
N SER A 155 2.97 1.73 -6.06
CA SER A 155 2.05 1.87 -4.91
C SER A 155 2.40 3.08 -4.01
N TYR A 156 3.06 4.10 -4.58
CA TYR A 156 3.50 5.35 -3.96
C TYR A 156 2.42 6.16 -3.20
N PRO A 157 1.10 6.07 -3.49
CA PRO A 157 0.07 6.67 -2.62
C PRO A 157 0.15 6.18 -1.16
N LEU A 158 0.61 4.95 -0.93
CA LEU A 158 0.87 4.40 0.39
C LEU A 158 1.97 5.19 1.13
N LEU A 159 3.05 5.56 0.43
CA LEU A 159 4.19 6.32 0.98
C LEU A 159 3.82 7.78 1.31
N LEU A 160 2.83 8.35 0.61
CA LEU A 160 2.30 9.67 0.95
C LEU A 160 1.42 9.63 2.21
N HIS A 161 0.54 8.63 2.35
CA HIS A 161 -0.28 8.45 3.57
C HIS A 161 0.58 8.26 4.82
N ILE A 162 1.69 7.55 4.65
CA ILE A 162 2.69 7.38 5.68
C ILE A 162 3.34 8.71 6.08
N ARG A 163 3.88 9.44 5.11
CA ARG A 163 4.56 10.71 5.36
C ARG A 163 3.61 11.77 5.92
N ASN A 164 2.36 11.78 5.51
CA ASN A 164 1.34 12.70 6.00
C ASN A 164 0.79 12.29 7.39
N GLY A 165 1.36 11.27 8.04
CA GLY A 165 0.96 10.82 9.37
C GLY A 165 -0.45 10.24 9.39
N GLN A 166 -0.94 9.76 8.25
CA GLN A 166 -2.25 9.10 8.12
C GLN A 166 -2.13 7.58 8.26
N SER A 167 -0.93 7.02 8.09
CA SER A 167 -0.66 5.60 8.30
C SER A 167 0.70 5.40 8.99
N ASP A 168 0.80 4.49 9.94
CA ASP A 168 2.04 4.11 10.64
C ASP A 168 2.81 3.05 9.83
N VAL A 169 2.76 3.18 8.51
CA VAL A 169 3.63 2.42 7.63
C VAL A 169 4.90 3.30 7.39
N LEU A 170 6.00 2.81 6.81
CA LEU A 170 7.31 3.50 6.70
C LEU A 170 7.46 4.56 5.59
#